data_AF-A0A6G4WKB6-F1
#
_entry.id   AF-A0A6G4WKB6-F1
#
_cell.length_a   1.000
_cell.length_b   1.000
_cell.length_c   1.000
_cell.angle_alpha   90.00
_cell.angle_beta   90.00
_cell.angle_gamma   90.00
#
_symmetry.space_group_name_H-M   'P 1'
#
loop_
_entity.id
_entity.type
_entity.pdbx_description
1 polymer ?
#
loop_
_entity_poly.entity_id
_entity_poly.type
_entity_poly.pdbx_seq_one_letter_code
_entity_poly.pdbx_strand_id
1 'polypeptide(L)'
;MPKGAVVGVTKARLDGKAVQTCTITMIDLDHESFLKSFFTRTDAEKIDEKRDEMQISRVYILIAGGREQFVNLKFPASPGGEGLVVASSIAAN
;
A
#
# COMPACT_ATOMS: atom_id res chain seq x y z
N MET A 1 -7.25 -6.59 -12.61
CA MET A 1 -6.51 -5.34 -12.33
C MET A 1 -7.29 -4.18 -12.93
N PRO A 2 -7.44 -3.04 -12.21
CA PRO A 2 -8.08 -1.83 -12.77
C PRO A 2 -7.38 -1.37 -14.05
N LYS A 3 -8.14 -0.73 -14.95
CA LYS A 3 -7.56 -0.13 -16.17
C LYS A 3 -6.55 0.96 -15.76
N GLY A 4 -5.39 1.00 -16.42
CA GLY A 4 -4.33 1.96 -16.10
C GLY A 4 -3.46 1.60 -14.89
N ALA A 5 -3.69 0.43 -14.26
CA ALA A 5 -2.83 -0.01 -13.16
C ALA A 5 -1.42 -0.39 -13.66
N VAL A 6 -0.40 0.05 -12.93
CA VAL A 6 1.02 -0.31 -13.17
C VAL A 6 1.52 -1.15 -12.00
N VAL A 7 2.18 -2.27 -12.31
CA VAL A 7 2.77 -3.16 -11.32
C VAL A 7 4.29 -3.15 -11.46
N GLY A 8 4.97 -2.85 -10.36
CA GLY A 8 6.43 -2.93 -10.24
C GLY A 8 6.82 -3.97 -9.20
N VAL A 9 7.84 -4.77 -9.50
CA VAL A 9 8.42 -5.71 -8.55
C VAL A 9 9.89 -5.41 -8.40
N THR A 10 10.33 -5.21 -7.16
CA THR A 10 11.72 -4.91 -6.83
C THR A 10 12.25 -5.93 -5.84
N LYS A 11 13.50 -6.35 -6.02
CA LYS A 11 14.24 -7.15 -5.04
C LYS A 11 15.29 -6.26 -4.40
N ALA A 12 15.34 -6.25 -3.07
CA ALA A 12 16.27 -5.42 -2.31
C ALA A 12 16.80 -6.17 -1.08
N ARG A 13 17.65 -5.49 -0.29
CA ARG A 13 18.04 -5.94 1.05
C ARG A 13 17.68 -4.86 2.07
N LEU A 14 17.05 -5.26 3.17
CA LEU A 14 16.74 -4.41 4.33
C LEU A 14 17.44 -5.02 5.54
N ASP A 15 18.33 -4.27 6.18
CA ASP A 15 19.15 -4.74 7.31
C ASP A 15 19.83 -6.11 7.05
N GLY A 16 20.36 -6.28 5.84
CA GLY A 16 21.02 -7.52 5.40
C GLY A 16 20.07 -8.65 4.99
N LYS A 17 18.77 -8.55 5.27
CA LYS A 17 17.76 -9.55 4.88
C LYS A 17 17.24 -9.28 3.47
N ALA A 18 17.09 -10.33 2.67
CA ALA A 18 16.50 -10.20 1.34
C ALA A 18 15.01 -9.88 1.46
N VAL A 19 14.55 -8.87 0.72
CA VAL A 19 13.15 -8.48 0.65
C VAL A 19 12.69 -8.40 -0.79
N GLN A 20 11.43 -8.73 -1.01
CA GLN A 20 10.73 -8.50 -2.27
C GLN A 20 9.61 -7.48 -2.03
N THR A 21 9.58 -6.47 -2.88
CA THR A 21 8.54 -5.45 -2.89
C THR A 21 7.68 -5.62 -4.13
N CYS A 22 6.36 -5.61 -3.95
CA CYS A 22 5.39 -5.48 -5.02
C CYS A 22 4.64 -4.17 -4.85
N THR A 23 4.74 -3.28 -5.83
CA THR A 23 4.06 -1.99 -5.84
C THR A 23 3.04 -1.97 -6.97
N ILE A 24 1.82 -1.58 -6.65
CA ILE A 24 0.72 -1.36 -7.58
C ILE A 24 0.32 0.10 -7.49
N THR A 25 0.34 0.77 -8.63
CA THR A 25 -0.16 2.13 -8.80
C THR A 25 -1.50 2.06 -9.52
N MET A 26 -2.53 2.71 -8.99
CA MET A 26 -3.89 2.74 -9.52
C MET A 26 -4.33 4.21 -9.66
N ILE A 27 -4.87 4.56 -10.82
CA ILE A 27 -5.44 5.88 -11.11
C ILE A 27 -6.96 5.82 -11.09
N ASP A 28 -7.60 6.98 -10.94
CA ASP A 28 -9.07 7.16 -10.98
C ASP A 28 -9.82 6.19 -10.05
N LEU A 29 -9.21 5.92 -8.88
CA LEU A 29 -9.75 5.03 -7.88
C LEU A 29 -10.40 5.86 -6.76
N ASP A 30 -11.61 5.51 -6.35
CA ASP A 30 -12.15 5.98 -5.07
C ASP A 30 -11.33 5.37 -3.93
N HIS A 31 -10.45 6.19 -3.36
CA HIS A 31 -9.53 5.75 -2.33
C HIS A 31 -10.26 5.35 -1.03
N GLU A 32 -11.43 5.91 -0.73
CA GLU A 32 -12.20 5.57 0.46
C GLU A 32 -12.77 4.15 0.35
N SER A 33 -13.39 3.81 -0.78
CA SER A 33 -13.85 2.45 -1.07
C SER A 33 -12.70 1.44 -1.08
N PHE A 34 -11.54 1.81 -1.64
CA PHE A 34 -10.35 0.97 -1.61
C PHE A 34 -9.87 0.68 -0.20
N LEU A 35 -9.70 1.73 0.63
CA LEU A 35 -9.27 1.59 2.01
C LEU A 35 -10.26 0.73 2.80
N LYS A 36 -11.56 0.98 2.65
CA LYS A 36 -12.60 0.16 3.27
C LYS A 36 -12.48 -1.32 2.88
N SER A 37 -12.30 -1.60 1.58
CA SER A 37 -12.13 -2.98 1.10
C SER A 37 -10.82 -3.60 1.60
N PHE A 38 -9.74 -2.82 1.70
CA PHE A 38 -8.46 -3.28 2.24
C PHE A 38 -8.62 -3.74 3.69
N PHE A 39 -9.16 -2.90 4.58
CA PHE A 39 -9.38 -3.27 5.99
C PHE A 39 -10.44 -4.35 6.19
N THR A 40 -11.38 -4.52 5.26
CA THR A 40 -12.35 -5.63 5.33
C THR A 40 -11.69 -6.98 5.03
N ARG A 41 -10.60 -6.99 4.25
CA ARG A 41 -9.96 -8.22 3.74
C ARG A 41 -8.64 -8.55 4.45
N THR A 42 -8.13 -7.65 5.28
CA THR A 42 -6.83 -7.79 5.93
C THR A 42 -6.95 -7.43 7.40
N ASP A 43 -6.08 -8.04 8.21
CA ASP A 43 -5.85 -7.72 9.62
C ASP A 43 -4.86 -6.55 9.80
N ALA A 44 -4.77 -5.66 8.82
CA ALA A 44 -3.73 -4.64 8.77
C ALA A 44 -3.76 -3.68 9.97
N GLU A 45 -2.67 -3.64 10.73
CA GLU A 45 -2.45 -2.74 11.86
C GLU A 45 -1.59 -1.55 11.42
N LYS A 46 -2.06 -0.32 11.69
CA LYS A 46 -1.33 0.90 11.31
C LYS A 46 -0.16 1.12 12.28
N ILE A 47 1.04 1.28 11.73
CA ILE A 47 2.26 1.51 12.51
C ILE A 47 2.90 2.89 12.28
N ASP A 48 2.64 3.52 11.14
CA ASP A 48 3.11 4.88 10.85
C ASP A 48 2.15 5.63 9.92
N GLU A 49 2.17 6.96 9.99
CA GLU A 49 1.43 7.85 9.10
C GLU A 49 2.21 9.15 8.88
N LYS A 50 2.38 9.49 7.60
CA LYS A 50 2.87 10.80 7.16
C LYS A 50 1.83 11.43 6.28
N ARG A 51 1.52 12.69 6.52
CA ARG A 51 0.57 13.48 5.75
C ARG A 51 1.26 14.74 5.25
N ASP A 52 1.12 15.03 3.97
CA ASP A 52 1.40 16.33 3.38
C ASP A 52 0.12 16.92 2.77
N GLU A 53 0.24 18.06 2.09
CA GLU A 53 -0.91 18.77 1.50
C GLU A 53 -1.60 17.99 0.37
N MET A 54 -0.88 17.08 -0.30
CA MET A 54 -1.37 16.34 -1.46
C MET A 54 -1.75 14.90 -1.12
N GLN A 55 -0.99 14.24 -0.23
CA GLN A 55 -1.08 12.81 0.01
C GLN A 55 -0.92 12.44 1.48
N ILE A 56 -1.51 11.30 1.81
CA ILE A 56 -1.29 10.59 3.05
C ILE A 56 -0.57 9.29 2.70
N SER A 57 0.57 9.04 3.35
CA SER A 57 1.31 7.79 3.31
C SER A 57 1.12 7.09 4.66
N ARG A 58 0.52 5.90 4.66
CA ARG A 58 0.33 5.08 5.86
C ARG A 58 1.08 3.77 5.71
N VAL A 59 1.80 3.38 6.76
CA VAL A 59 2.47 2.10 6.84
C VAL A 59 1.68 1.20 7.78
N TYR A 60 1.45 -0.03 7.33
CA TYR A 60 0.76 -1.07 8.04
C TYR A 60 1.64 -2.31 8.15
N ILE A 61 1.36 -3.12 9.16
CA ILE A 61 1.80 -4.50 9.26
C ILE A 61 0.58 -5.40 9.12
N LEU A 62 0.67 -6.50 8.37
CA LEU A 62 -0.39 -7.49 8.22
C LEU A 62 0.17 -8.90 8.10
N ILE A 63 -0.65 -9.92 8.34
CA ILE A 63 -0.28 -11.31 8.09
C ILE A 63 -0.98 -11.82 6.83
N ALA A 64 -0.21 -12.12 5.79
CA ALA A 64 -0.72 -12.71 4.55
C ALA A 64 -0.04 -14.06 4.27
N GLY A 65 -0.82 -15.13 4.17
CA GLY A 65 -0.28 -16.47 3.90
C GLY A 65 0.67 -16.98 4.99
N GLY A 66 0.42 -16.59 6.25
CA GLY A 66 1.28 -16.95 7.39
C GLY A 66 2.60 -16.18 7.46
N ARG A 67 2.75 -15.11 6.67
CA ARG A 67 3.95 -14.26 6.65
C ARG A 67 3.58 -12.82 6.99
N GLU A 68 4.38 -12.22 7.85
CA GLU A 68 4.33 -10.80 8.12
C GLU A 68 4.74 -10.00 6.88
N GLN A 69 3.97 -8.96 6.57
CA GLN A 69 4.24 -8.05 5.47
C GLN A 69 4.07 -6.60 5.93
N PHE A 70 4.98 -5.74 5.47
CA PHE A 70 4.81 -4.30 5.59
C PHE A 70 4.08 -3.79 4.36
N VAL A 71 3.00 -3.04 4.56
CA VAL A 71 2.24 -2.42 3.48
C VAL A 71 2.31 -0.91 3.60
N ASN A 72 2.79 -0.24 2.56
CA ASN A 72 2.70 1.21 2.44
C ASN A 72 1.58 1.57 1.48
N LEU A 73 0.59 2.33 1.96
CA LEU A 73 -0.49 2.91 1.16
C LEU A 73 -0.30 4.41 1.06
N LYS A 74 -0.21 4.91 -0.18
CA LYS A 74 -0.29 6.34 -0.48
C LYS A 74 -1.60 6.65 -1.20
N PHE A 75 -2.31 7.67 -0.75
CA PHE A 75 -3.58 8.09 -1.32
C PHE A 75 -3.79 9.59 -1.10
N PRO A 76 -4.72 10.25 -1.83
CA PRO A 76 -4.95 11.69 -1.71
C PRO A 76 -5.28 12.13 -0.29
N ALA A 77 -4.84 13.32 0.10
CA ALA A 77 -5.15 13.92 1.40
C ALA A 77 -6.56 14.54 1.46
N SER A 78 -7.10 14.93 0.30
CA SER A 78 -8.44 15.49 0.15
C SER A 78 -9.51 14.39 0.05
N PRO A 79 -10.63 14.51 0.80
CA PRO A 79 -11.77 13.62 0.63
C PRO A 79 -12.41 13.79 -0.75
N GLY A 80 -13.00 12.71 -1.29
CA GLY A 80 -13.77 12.74 -2.54
C GLY A 80 -12.97 12.94 -3.83
N GLY A 81 -11.64 12.93 -3.77
CA GLY A 81 -10.79 12.93 -4.96
C GLY A 81 -10.65 11.53 -5.55
N GLU A 82 -11.19 11.31 -6.76
CA GLU A 82 -10.60 10.33 -7.67
C GLU A 82 -9.11 10.66 -7.80
N GLY A 83 -8.25 9.69 -7.53
CA GLY A 83 -6.83 10.01 -7.44
C GLY A 83 -5.94 8.80 -7.46
N LEU A 84 -4.64 9.10 -7.38
CA LEU A 84 -3.58 8.10 -7.41
C LEU A 84 -3.52 7.37 -6.07
N VAL A 85 -3.78 6.06 -6.10
CA VAL A 85 -3.47 5.16 -4.98
C VAL A 85 -2.24 4.35 -5.34
N VAL A 86 -1.24 4.38 -4.46
CA VAL A 86 -0.05 3.53 -4.57
C VAL A 86 -0.06 2.58 -3.38
N ALA A 87 -0.15 1.29 -3.66
CA ALA A 87 -0.06 0.23 -2.65
C ALA A 87 1.24 -0.54 -2.86
N SER A 88 2.08 -0.62 -1.84
CA SER A 88 3.31 -1.40 -1.86
C SER A 88 3.30 -2.42 -0.74
N SER A 89 3.54 -3.70 -1.04
CA SER A 89 3.80 -4.74 -0.05
C SER A 89 5.28 -5.10 -0.07
N ILE A 90 5.89 -5.20 1.11
CA ILE A 90 7.28 -5.60 1.34
C ILE A 90 7.24 -6.87 2.19
N ALA A 91 7.79 -7.95 1.66
CA ALA A 91 7.91 -9.23 2.34
C ALA A 91 9.37 -9.68 2.37
N ALA A 92 9.80 -10.25 3.50
CA ALA A 92 11.08 -10.94 3.57
C ALA A 92 11.01 -12.24 2.75
N ASN A 93 12.10 -12.55 2.06
CA ASN A 93 12.28 -13.82 1.34
C ASN A 93 12.78 -14.93 2.25
#